data_AF-A0A6I2UQK9-F1
#
_entry.id   AF-A0A6I2UQK9-F1
#
_cell.length_a   1.000
_cell.length_b   1.000
_cell.length_c   1.000
_cell.angle_alpha   90.00
_cell.angle_beta   90.00
_cell.angle_gamma   90.00
#
_symmetry.space_group_name_H-M   'P 1'
#
loop_
_entity.id
_entity.type
_entity.pdbx_description
1 polymer ?
#
loop_
_entity_poly.entity_id
_entity_poly.type
_entity_poly.pdbx_seq_one_letter_code
_entity_poly.pdbx_strand_id
1 'polypeptide(L)' 'MTTTLKMILKLENGKTTTMSLSQPRPNLTKKEVDDFLDSLIAAKAVMVESSPVASVKKIYLHDASDRELA' A
#
# COMPACT_ATOMS: atom_id res chain seq x y z
N MET A 1 -3.28 12.36 15.49
CA MET A 1 -3.22 12.25 14.02
C MET A 1 -2.60 10.91 13.67
N THR A 2 -3.40 9.84 13.69
CA THR A 2 -2.97 8.50 13.29
C THR A 2 -3.22 8.34 11.79
N THR A 3 -2.26 8.78 10.97
CA THR A 3 -2.23 8.42 9.56
C THR A 3 -1.92 6.93 9.42
N THR A 4 -2.54 6.30 8.44
CA THR A 4 -2.32 4.90 8.06
C THR A 4 -2.08 4.86 6.57
N LEU A 5 -0.90 4.40 6.16
CA LEU A 5 -0.61 4.22 4.74
C LEU A 5 -1.29 2.93 4.28
N LYS A 6 -2.25 3.04 3.35
CA LYS A 6 -2.89 1.90 2.70
C LYS A 6 -2.34 1.75 1.29
N MET A 7 -1.83 0.55 1.01
CA MET A 7 -1.24 0.15 -0.26
C MET A 7 -2.06 -1.01 -0.80
N ILE A 8 -2.80 -0.77 -1.87
CA ILE A 8 -3.58 -1.79 -2.56
C ILE A 8 -2.75 -2.30 -3.74
N LEU A 9 -2.46 -3.58 -3.72
CA LEU A 9 -1.60 -4.29 -4.67
C LEU A 9 -2.45 -5.29 -5.45
N LYS A 10 -2.28 -5.36 -6.77
CA LYS A 10 -2.89 -6.38 -7.62
C LYS A 10 -1.96 -7.56 -7.73
N LEU A 11 -2.51 -8.74 -7.54
CA LEU A 11 -1.83 -10.03 -7.69
C LEU A 11 -2.00 -10.54 -9.12
N GLU A 12 -1.10 -11.40 -9.59
CA GLU A 12 -1.21 -12.02 -10.93
C GLU A 12 -2.48 -12.87 -11.09
N ASN A 13 -3.03 -13.39 -9.98
CA ASN A 13 -4.28 -14.16 -9.98
C ASN A 13 -5.55 -13.30 -10.13
N GLY A 14 -5.41 -11.98 -10.35
CA GLY A 14 -6.53 -11.04 -10.49
C GLY A 14 -7.14 -10.57 -9.17
N LYS A 15 -6.73 -11.12 -8.01
CA LYS A 15 -7.12 -10.62 -6.69
C LYS A 15 -6.33 -9.36 -6.34
N THR A 16 -6.78 -8.67 -5.31
CA THR A 16 -6.07 -7.53 -4.72
C THR A 16 -5.77 -7.80 -3.25
N THR A 17 -4.55 -7.52 -2.83
CA THR A 17 -4.17 -7.48 -1.42
C THR A 17 -4.05 -6.04 -0.95
N THR A 18 -4.34 -5.79 0.32
CA THR A 18 -4.20 -4.46 0.94
C THR A 18 -3.21 -4.55 2.08
N MET A 19 -2.07 -3.87 1.94
CA MET A 19 -1.11 -3.68 3.01
C MET A 19 -1.41 -2.36 3.71
N SER A 20 -1.53 -2.40 5.04
CA SER A 20 -1.77 -1.22 5.86
C SER A 20 -0.58 -1.02 6.81
N LEU A 21 -0.02 0.17 6.83
CA LEU A 21 1.04 0.56 7.75
C LEU A 21 0.51 1.68 8.66
N SER A 22 0.31 1.35 9.94
CA SER A 22 -0.06 2.32 10.97
C SER A 22 1.14 3.22 11.28
N GLN A 23 0.90 4.53 11.42
CA GLN A 23 1.93 5.53 11.73
C GLN A 23 3.09 5.57 10.71
N PRO A 24 2.82 5.90 9.42
CA PRO A 24 3.86 6.12 8.45
C PRO A 24 4.73 7.32 8.88
N ARG A 25 6.00 7.33 8.43
CA ARG A 25 6.92 8.42 8.75
C ARG A 25 6.34 9.77 8.27
N PRO A 26 6.51 10.86 9.03
CA PRO A 26 5.89 12.16 8.74
C PRO A 26 6.35 12.80 7.42
N ASN A 27 7.47 12.35 6.84
CA ASN A 27 8.01 12.83 5.56
C ASN A 27 7.90 11.79 4.43
N LEU A 28 7.02 10.79 4.56
CA LEU A 28 6.90 9.75 3.55
C LEU A 28 6.37 10.34 2.24
N THR A 29 7.22 10.38 1.21
CA THR A 29 6.80 10.88 -0.10
C THR A 29 6.16 9.78 -0.93
N LYS A 30 5.23 10.16 -1.81
CA LYS A 30 4.59 9.21 -2.73
C LYS A 30 5.63 8.47 -3.58
N LYS A 31 6.70 9.16 -3.98
CA LYS A 31 7.81 8.60 -4.76
C LYS A 31 8.57 7.52 -4.01
N GLU A 32 8.90 7.72 -2.73
CA GLU A 32 9.55 6.68 -1.92
C GLU A 32 8.69 5.44 -1.74
N VAL A 33 7.37 5.60 -1.59
CA VAL A 33 6.46 4.46 -1.50
C VAL A 33 6.36 3.74 -2.85
N ASP A 34 6.36 4.48 -3.95
CA ASP A 34 6.34 3.91 -5.30
C ASP A 34 7.63 3.10 -5.58
N ASP A 35 8.80 3.68 -5.29
CA ASP A 35 10.12 3.05 -5.45
C ASP A 35 10.25 1.77 -4.58
N PHE A 36 9.77 1.86 -3.33
CA PHE A 36 9.72 0.70 -2.43
C PHE A 36 8.82 -0.40 -2.99
N LEU A 37 7.61 -0.05 -3.47
CA LEU A 37 6.68 -1.03 -4.01
C LEU A 37 7.17 -1.63 -5.33
N ASP A 38 7.83 -0.85 -6.19
CA ASP A 38 8.46 -1.35 -7.41
C ASP A 38 9.57 -2.35 -7.09
N SER A 39 10.46 -2.01 -6.16
CA SER A 39 11.49 -2.93 -5.65
C SER A 39 10.88 -4.21 -5.05
N LEU A 40 9.74 -4.08 -4.36
CA LEU A 40 9.03 -5.19 -3.74
C LEU A 40 8.42 -6.13 -4.80
N ILE A 41 7.86 -5.56 -5.87
CA ILE A 41 7.33 -6.30 -7.03
C ILE A 41 8.46 -6.98 -7.79
N ALA A 42 9.54 -6.25 -8.08
CA ALA A 42 10.71 -6.78 -8.78
C ALA A 42 11.36 -7.94 -7.99
N ALA A 43 11.43 -7.82 -6.66
CA ALA A 43 11.94 -8.87 -5.79
C ALA A 43 10.95 -10.03 -5.57
N LYS A 44 9.70 -9.92 -6.05
CA LYS A 44 8.60 -10.85 -5.75
C LYS A 44 8.47 -11.12 -4.24
N ALA A 45 8.77 -10.12 -3.41
CA ALA A 45 8.92 -10.29 -1.97
C ALA A 45 7.58 -10.50 -1.25
N VAL A 46 6.47 -10.09 -1.87
CA VAL A 46 5.11 -10.35 -1.38
C VAL A 46 4.44 -11.34 -2.32
N MET A 47 4.16 -12.53 -1.78
CA MET A 47 3.30 -13.53 -2.36
C MET A 47 2.08 -13.71 -1.45
N VAL A 48 0.89 -13.62 -2.02
CA VAL A 48 -0.37 -13.89 -1.33
C VAL A 48 -1.00 -15.10 -2.00
N GLU A 49 -1.23 -16.16 -1.22
CA GLU A 49 -1.76 -17.44 -1.74
C GLU A 49 -0.95 -17.97 -2.95
N SER A 50 0.39 -17.99 -2.83
CA SER A 50 1.32 -18.39 -3.90
C SER A 50 1.26 -17.56 -5.19
N SER A 51 0.57 -16.43 -5.18
CA SER A 51 0.53 -15.50 -6.32
C SER A 51 1.37 -14.26 -5.97
N PRO A 52 2.37 -13.90 -6.78
CA PRO A 52 3.14 -12.69 -6.55
C PRO A 52 2.30 -11.44 -6.88
N VAL A 53 2.70 -10.32 -6.30
CA VAL A 53 2.16 -9.01 -6.68
C VAL A 53 2.62 -8.68 -8.10
N ALA A 54 1.66 -8.34 -8.97
CA ALA A 54 1.89 -7.96 -10.35
C ALA A 54 2.07 -6.45 -10.51
N SER A 55 1.29 -5.66 -9.77
CA SER A 55 1.27 -4.20 -9.93
C SER A 55 0.69 -3.50 -8.70
N VAL A 56 1.04 -2.23 -8.52
CA VAL A 56 0.39 -1.37 -7.53
C VAL A 56 -0.93 -0.84 -8.09
N LYS A 57 -2.03 -1.04 -7.37
CA LYS A 57 -3.36 -0.52 -7.76
C LYS A 57 -3.59 0.89 -7.23
N LYS A 58 -3.27 1.11 -5.95
CA LYS A 58 -3.50 2.40 -5.29
C LYS A 58 -2.64 2.54 -4.05
N ILE A 59 -2.08 3.72 -3.85
CA ILE A 59 -1.35 4.10 -2.64
C ILE A 59 -2.03 5.34 -2.09
N TYR A 60 -2.44 5.32 -0.83
CA TYR A 60 -3.02 6.49 -0.19
C TYR A 60 -2.73 6.51 1.31
N LEU A 61 -2.50 7.72 1.83
CA LEU A 61 -2.50 8.00 3.25
C LEU A 61 -3.95 8.14 3.68
N HIS A 62 -4.38 7.26 4.58
CA HIS A 62 -5.66 7.36 5.25
C HIS A 62 -5.43 8.05 6.58
N ASP A 63 -5.87 9.29 6.70
CA ASP A 63 -5.90 9.98 7.99
C ASP A 63 -7.15 9.50 8.74
N ALA A 64 -6.99 8.97 9.95
CA ALA A 64 -8.12 8.62 10.82
C ALA A 64 -8.77 9.87 11.44
N SER A 65 -8.94 10.91 10.63
CA SER A 65 -9.87 12.01 10.91
C SER A 65 -11.23 11.56 10.41
N ASP A 66 -11.87 10.65 11.15
CA ASP A 66 -13.30 10.37 11.01
C ASP A 66 -14.03 11.69 11.32
N ARG A 67 -14.31 12.46 10.28
CA ARG A 67 -15.14 13.65 10.37
C ARG A 67 -16.50 13.22 9.89
N GLU A 68 -17.40 12.94 10.84
CA GLU A 68 -18.82 12.81 10.55
C GLU A 68 -19.27 14.07 9.81
N LEU A 69 -19.75 13.89 8.58
CA LEU A 69 -20.43 14.94 7.84
C LEU A 69 -21.77 15.18 8.55
N ALA A 70 -21.99 16.42 8.99
CA ALA A 70 -23.24 16.86 9.61
C ALA A 70 -24.45 16.75 8.67
#